data_AF-W1VI21-F1
#
_entry.id   AF-W1VI21-F1
#
_cell.length_a   1.000
_cell.length_b   1.000
_cell.length_c   1.000
_cell.angle_alpha   90.00
_cell.angle_beta   90.00
_cell.angle_gamma   90.00
#
_symmetry.space_group_name_H-M   'P 1'
#
loop_
_entity.id
_entity.type
_entity.pdbx_description
1 polymer ?
#
loop_
_entity_poly.entity_id
_entity_poly.type
_entity_poly.pdbx_seq_one_letter_code
_entity_poly.pdbx_strand_id
1 'polypeptide(L)'
;MTISNPFASVPSPTGGFKPSEHEGQLVIFEPKAVETDIQTNYGVSDAVRATVTILDGPGGVEEIPDALIFPKVLQSQLKPRIGEALLGRIGRGNAKPGQSAPWLVLEPTEADLRTGSAWFNQHRTPQVQTPQTSAPAATPGVPF
;
A
#
# COMPACT_ATOMS: atom_id res chain seq x y z
N MET A 1 -10.30 6.97 -37.62
CA MET A 1 -11.32 6.95 -36.54
C MET A 1 -10.66 6.34 -35.32
N THR A 2 -10.20 7.18 -34.39
CA THR A 2 -9.58 6.70 -33.13
C THR A 2 -10.71 6.30 -32.18
N ILE A 3 -10.77 5.01 -31.85
CA ILE A 3 -11.71 4.50 -30.84
C ILE A 3 -11.19 4.99 -29.48
N SER A 4 -11.90 5.95 -28.88
CA SER A 4 -11.70 6.33 -27.48
C SER A 4 -12.22 5.17 -26.62
N ASN A 5 -11.32 4.48 -25.91
CA ASN A 5 -11.68 3.36 -25.05
C ASN A 5 -12.26 3.90 -23.73
N PRO A 6 -13.57 3.75 -23.45
CA PRO A 6 -14.20 4.27 -22.23
C PRO A 6 -13.97 3.37 -21.01
N PHE A 7 -13.24 2.27 -21.17
CA PHE A 7 -12.98 1.30 -20.13
C PHE A 7 -11.64 1.58 -19.46
N ALA A 8 -11.60 1.43 -18.14
CA ALA A 8 -10.37 1.55 -17.36
C ALA A 8 -9.27 0.68 -17.99
N SER A 9 -8.11 1.28 -18.24
CA SER A 9 -6.93 0.53 -18.66
C SER A 9 -6.64 -0.53 -17.61
N VAL A 10 -6.37 -1.76 -18.05
CA VAL A 10 -5.89 -2.81 -17.14
C VAL A 10 -4.65 -2.25 -16.45
N PRO A 11 -4.62 -2.17 -15.11
CA PRO A 11 -3.41 -1.73 -14.43
C PRO A 11 -2.29 -2.68 -14.83
N SER A 12 -1.24 -2.14 -15.47
CA SER A 12 -0.01 -2.89 -15.65
C SER A 12 0.46 -3.32 -14.27
N PRO A 13 0.87 -4.58 -14.05
CA PRO A 13 1.45 -4.98 -12.78
C PRO A 13 2.67 -4.08 -12.52
N THR A 14 2.49 -3.09 -11.65
CA THR A 14 3.56 -2.19 -11.25
C THR A 14 4.62 -3.07 -10.63
N GLY A 15 5.86 -2.93 -11.12
CA GLY A 15 6.93 -3.91 -10.97
C GLY A 15 7.12 -4.46 -9.56
N GLY A 16 7.69 -5.67 -9.48
CA GLY A 16 7.89 -6.39 -8.22
C GLY A 16 8.47 -5.49 -7.12
N PHE A 17 7.82 -5.51 -5.96
CA PHE A 17 8.24 -4.71 -4.81
C PHE A 17 9.62 -5.18 -4.33
N LYS A 18 10.58 -4.25 -4.28
CA LYS A 18 11.94 -4.52 -3.81
C LYS A 18 12.09 -4.02 -2.38
N PRO A 19 11.92 -4.87 -1.35
CA PRO A 19 12.10 -4.45 0.03
C PRO A 19 13.51 -3.91 0.32
N SER A 20 14.52 -4.28 -0.47
CA SER A 20 15.89 -3.76 -0.38
C SER A 20 15.98 -2.24 -0.57
N GLU A 21 15.09 -1.63 -1.35
CA GLU A 21 15.12 -0.18 -1.61
C GLU A 21 14.33 0.60 -0.55
N HIS A 22 13.52 -0.10 0.25
CA HIS A 22 12.62 0.47 1.24
C HIS A 22 12.96 0.01 2.67
N GLU A 23 14.18 -0.47 2.90
CA GLU A 23 14.60 -0.96 4.20
C GLU A 23 14.54 0.14 5.26
N GLY A 24 13.90 -0.18 6.39
CA GLY A 24 13.70 0.79 7.45
C GLY A 24 12.78 1.93 7.01
N GLN A 25 11.82 1.67 6.13
CA GLN A 25 10.73 2.61 5.86
C GLN A 25 9.43 2.06 6.43
N LEU A 26 8.57 2.98 6.88
CA LEU A 26 7.21 2.67 7.28
C LEU A 26 6.35 2.44 6.04
N VAL A 27 5.72 1.28 5.97
CA VAL A 27 4.91 0.86 4.84
C VAL A 27 3.58 0.29 5.32
N ILE A 28 2.53 0.53 4.54
CA ILE A 28 1.23 -0.12 4.67
C ILE A 28 1.14 -1.14 3.54
N PHE A 29 0.91 -2.40 3.90
CA PHE A 29 0.60 -3.46 2.96
C PHE A 29 -0.89 -3.76 2.99
N GLU A 30 -1.55 -3.67 1.84
CA GLU A 30 -2.91 -4.15 1.65
C GLU A 30 -2.90 -5.35 0.69
N PRO A 31 -2.66 -6.57 1.21
CA PRO A 31 -2.71 -7.78 0.40
C PRO A 31 -4.12 -8.01 -0.17
N LYS A 32 -4.19 -8.13 -1.50
CA LYS A 32 -5.43 -8.31 -2.26
C LYS A 32 -5.63 -9.76 -2.70
N ALA A 33 -4.57 -10.42 -3.17
CA ALA A 33 -4.64 -11.79 -3.68
C ALA A 33 -3.27 -12.48 -3.61
N VAL A 34 -3.27 -13.81 -3.69
CA VAL A 34 -2.05 -14.60 -3.91
C VAL A 34 -2.02 -15.00 -5.38
N GLU A 35 -0.94 -14.68 -6.05
CA GLU A 35 -0.65 -15.07 -7.43
C GLU A 35 0.33 -16.25 -7.37
N THR A 36 -0.12 -17.43 -7.81
CA THR A 36 0.75 -18.61 -7.94
C THR A 36 1.31 -18.68 -9.36
N ASP A 37 2.37 -19.46 -9.56
CA ASP A 37 2.96 -19.71 -10.88
C ASP A 37 3.49 -18.47 -11.63
N ILE A 38 3.95 -17.44 -10.91
CA ILE A 38 4.56 -16.27 -11.54
C ILE A 38 5.95 -16.63 -12.06
N GLN A 39 6.15 -16.49 -13.36
CA GLN A 39 7.45 -16.69 -14.00
C GLN A 39 8.35 -15.49 -13.71
N THR A 40 9.39 -15.71 -12.90
CA THR A 40 10.40 -14.68 -12.58
C THR A 40 11.75 -15.04 -13.22
N ASN A 41 12.69 -14.10 -13.23
CA ASN A 41 14.07 -14.35 -13.64
C ASN A 41 14.76 -15.48 -12.86
N TYR A 42 14.25 -15.83 -11.67
CA TYR A 42 14.81 -16.86 -10.80
C TYR A 42 14.01 -18.18 -10.83
N GLY A 43 13.02 -18.29 -11.71
CA GLY A 43 12.13 -19.43 -11.83
C GLY A 43 10.68 -19.10 -11.50
N VAL A 44 9.84 -20.14 -11.52
CA VAL A 44 8.43 -20.04 -11.14
C VAL A 44 8.35 -19.92 -9.62
N SER A 45 7.70 -18.87 -9.14
CA SER A 45 7.49 -18.66 -7.70
C SER A 45 6.12 -18.04 -7.46
N ASP A 46 5.57 -18.32 -6.28
CA ASP A 46 4.39 -17.63 -5.79
C ASP A 46 4.74 -16.19 -5.40
N ALA A 47 3.77 -15.29 -5.53
CA ALA A 47 3.83 -13.91 -5.07
C ALA A 47 2.49 -13.51 -4.43
N VAL A 48 2.53 -12.57 -3.50
CA VAL A 48 1.30 -11.95 -2.99
C VAL A 48 1.13 -10.60 -3.68
N ARG A 49 -0.01 -10.40 -4.35
CA ARG A 49 -0.40 -9.11 -4.91
C ARG A 49 -0.95 -8.23 -3.78
N ALA A 50 -0.25 -7.14 -3.50
CA ALA A 50 -0.62 -6.19 -2.45
C ALA A 50 -0.45 -4.76 -2.94
N THR A 51 -1.32 -3.85 -2.48
CA THR A 51 -1.02 -2.41 -2.59
C THR A 51 -0.03 -2.07 -1.49
N VAL A 52 1.08 -1.42 -1.85
CA VAL A 52 2.12 -1.02 -0.89
C VAL A 52 2.16 0.49 -0.84
N THR A 53 1.84 1.07 0.31
CA THR A 53 1.96 2.52 0.53
C THR A 53 3.15 2.78 1.44
N ILE A 54 4.18 3.42 0.92
CA ILE A 54 5.34 3.88 1.68
C ILE A 54 5.01 5.25 2.26
N LEU A 55 5.04 5.38 3.58
CA LEU A 55 4.77 6.65 4.28
C LEU A 55 6.05 7.44 4.59
N ASP A 56 7.18 6.73 4.74
CA ASP A 56 8.45 7.25 5.22
C ASP A 56 9.52 7.19 4.10
N GLY A 57 9.12 7.45 2.86
CA GLY A 57 10.01 7.45 1.71
C GLY A 57 10.82 8.75 1.62
N PRO A 58 12.06 8.73 1.06
CA PRO A 58 12.87 9.93 0.87
C PRO A 58 12.21 10.95 -0.08
N GLY A 59 11.26 10.52 -0.91
CA GLY A 59 10.46 11.36 -1.80
C GLY A 59 9.07 11.73 -1.26
N GLY A 60 8.74 11.34 -0.03
CA GLY A 60 7.41 11.48 0.56
C GLY A 60 6.60 10.19 0.51
N VAL A 61 5.26 10.34 0.50
CA VAL A 61 4.34 9.20 0.45
C VAL A 61 4.29 8.65 -0.98
N GLU A 62 4.57 7.36 -1.14
CA GLU A 62 4.53 6.67 -2.43
C GLU A 62 3.58 5.48 -2.35
N GLU A 63 2.60 5.42 -3.26
CA GLU A 63 1.67 4.30 -3.36
C GLU A 63 1.99 3.45 -4.59
N ILE A 64 2.23 2.16 -4.37
CA ILE A 64 2.52 1.17 -5.39
C ILE A 64 1.34 0.19 -5.44
N PRO A 65 0.35 0.44 -6.31
CA PRO A 65 -0.78 -0.46 -6.47
C PRO A 65 -0.36 -1.76 -7.17
N ASP A 66 -0.99 -2.85 -6.74
CA ASP A 66 -0.84 -4.19 -7.32
C ASP A 66 0.62 -4.69 -7.39
N ALA A 67 1.42 -4.33 -6.39
CA ALA A 67 2.80 -4.76 -6.26
C ALA A 67 2.89 -6.27 -5.96
N LEU A 68 3.82 -6.95 -6.62
CA LEU A 68 4.06 -8.39 -6.42
C LEU A 68 5.13 -8.62 -5.35
N ILE A 69 4.73 -9.26 -4.25
CA ILE A 69 5.60 -9.59 -3.11
C ILE A 69 6.11 -11.02 -3.23
N PHE A 70 7.38 -11.18 -3.60
CA PHE A 70 8.05 -12.48 -3.79
C PHE A 70 8.69 -13.09 -2.53
N PRO A 71 9.21 -12.35 -1.53
CA PRO A 71 9.90 -12.99 -0.39
C PRO A 71 8.95 -13.89 0.42
N LYS A 72 9.28 -15.18 0.56
CA LYS A 72 8.41 -16.17 1.22
C LYS A 72 8.01 -15.80 2.65
N VAL A 73 8.90 -15.13 3.40
CA VAL A 73 8.59 -14.68 4.77
C VAL A 73 7.54 -13.57 4.76
N LEU A 74 7.66 -12.58 3.87
CA LEU A 74 6.62 -11.57 3.68
C LEU A 74 5.30 -12.22 3.24
N GLN A 75 5.34 -13.15 2.29
CA GLN A 75 4.14 -13.87 1.88
C GLN A 75 3.46 -14.56 3.06
N SER A 76 4.23 -15.20 3.96
CA SER A 76 3.68 -15.87 5.14
C SER A 76 3.02 -14.91 6.13
N GLN A 77 3.46 -13.65 6.19
CA GLN A 77 2.86 -12.62 7.05
C GLN A 77 1.63 -11.97 6.40
N LEU A 78 1.66 -11.81 5.07
CA LEU A 78 0.60 -11.15 4.30
C LEU A 78 -0.57 -12.08 3.97
N LYS A 79 -0.31 -13.36 3.69
CA LYS A 79 -1.34 -14.38 3.40
C LYS A 79 -2.49 -14.45 4.41
N PRO A 80 -2.24 -14.51 5.74
CA PRO A 80 -3.33 -14.53 6.72
C PRO A 80 -4.06 -13.19 6.85
N ARG A 81 -3.53 -12.11 6.25
CA ARG A 81 -4.06 -10.74 6.35
C ARG A 81 -4.68 -10.24 5.05
N ILE A 82 -4.97 -11.12 4.10
CA ILE A 82 -5.62 -10.75 2.82
C ILE A 82 -6.95 -10.05 3.11
N GLY A 83 -7.09 -8.83 2.59
CA GLY A 83 -8.24 -7.95 2.85
C GLY A 83 -8.10 -7.02 4.05
N GLU A 84 -7.05 -7.16 4.86
CA GLU A 84 -6.71 -6.25 5.96
C GLU A 84 -5.50 -5.39 5.59
N ALA A 85 -5.46 -4.15 6.09
CA ALA A 85 -4.28 -3.30 5.96
C ALA A 85 -3.29 -3.61 7.09
N LEU A 86 -2.07 -3.99 6.72
CA LEU A 86 -0.98 -4.28 7.63
C LEU A 86 0.00 -3.10 7.62
N LEU A 87 0.08 -2.36 8.71
CA LEU A 87 1.12 -1.37 8.93
C LEU A 87 2.35 -2.02 9.54
N GLY A 88 3.53 -1.71 9.00
CA GLY A 88 4.78 -2.10 9.66
C GLY A 88 6.00 -1.56 8.94
N ARG A 89 7.18 -1.84 9.52
CA ARG A 89 8.46 -1.34 8.99
C ARG A 89 9.16 -2.42 8.21
N ILE A 90 9.73 -2.11 7.04
CA ILE A 90 10.53 -3.11 6.33
C ILE A 90 11.80 -3.40 7.12
N GLY A 91 11.99 -4.67 7.48
CA GLY A 91 13.17 -5.12 8.19
C GLY A 91 13.76 -6.39 7.60
N ARG A 92 14.91 -6.76 8.15
CA ARG A 92 15.62 -7.99 7.85
C ARG A 92 15.56 -8.92 9.05
N GLY A 93 15.29 -10.20 8.79
CA GLY A 93 15.32 -11.24 9.81
C GLY A 93 16.73 -11.70 10.15
N ASN A 94 16.81 -12.75 10.96
CA ASN A 94 18.09 -13.32 11.32
C ASN A 94 18.71 -14.04 10.11
N ALA A 95 19.84 -13.55 9.63
CA ALA A 95 20.60 -14.19 8.57
C ALA A 95 21.16 -15.53 9.08
N LYS A 96 20.95 -16.61 8.32
CA LYS A 96 21.72 -17.84 8.54
C LYS A 96 23.14 -17.63 7.99
N PRO A 97 24.19 -18.17 8.64
CA PRO A 97 25.55 -18.03 8.14
C PRO A 97 25.64 -18.56 6.69
N GLY A 98 26.04 -17.67 5.77
CA GLY A 98 26.15 -17.96 4.33
C GLY A 98 24.91 -17.64 3.48
N GLN A 99 23.85 -17.05 4.05
CA GLN A 99 22.64 -16.64 3.34
C GLN A 99 22.26 -15.19 3.67
N SER A 100 21.67 -14.48 2.70
CA SER A 100 21.11 -13.15 2.94
C SER A 100 19.94 -13.23 3.92
N ALA A 101 19.82 -12.24 4.81
CA ALA A 101 18.70 -12.14 5.73
C ALA A 101 17.36 -12.07 4.95
N PRO A 102 16.34 -12.86 5.34
CA PRO A 102 15.04 -12.76 4.72
C PRO A 102 14.38 -11.43 5.06
N TRP A 103 13.67 -10.85 4.10
CA TRP A 103 12.86 -9.65 4.30
C TRP A 103 11.59 -9.98 5.06
N LEU A 104 11.25 -9.14 6.04
CA LEU A 104 10.06 -9.28 6.87
C LEU A 104 9.49 -7.92 7.24
N VAL A 105 8.21 -7.89 7.61
CA VAL A 105 7.60 -6.70 8.21
C VAL A 105 7.84 -6.77 9.71
N LEU A 106 8.49 -5.74 10.25
CA LEU A 106 8.67 -5.53 11.67
C LEU A 106 7.43 -4.87 12.25
N GLU A 107 7.16 -5.18 13.52
CA GLU A 107 6.08 -4.52 14.26
C GLU A 107 6.29 -3.00 14.28
N PRO A 108 5.25 -2.22 13.94
CA PRO A 108 5.33 -0.77 14.01
C PRO A 108 5.48 -0.31 15.47
N THR A 109 6.26 0.75 15.69
CA THR A 109 6.30 1.42 17.01
C THR A 109 5.03 2.23 17.26
N GLU A 110 4.81 2.71 18.48
CA GLU A 110 3.67 3.61 18.78
C GLU A 110 3.69 4.90 17.95
N ALA A 111 4.87 5.40 17.61
CA ALA A 111 5.03 6.54 16.73
C ALA A 111 4.59 6.21 15.29
N ASP A 112 4.99 5.04 14.80
CA ASP A 112 4.59 4.54 13.48
C ASP A 112 3.08 4.31 13.40
N LEU A 113 2.49 3.69 14.43
CA LEU A 113 1.05 3.48 14.53
C LEU A 113 0.29 4.80 14.44
N ARG A 114 0.76 5.85 15.12
CA ARG A 114 0.15 7.19 15.05
C ARG A 114 0.22 7.77 13.64
N THR A 115 1.38 7.70 12.99
CA THR A 115 1.56 8.21 11.62
C THR A 115 0.72 7.42 10.62
N GLY A 116 0.77 6.09 10.68
CA GLY A 116 0.05 5.20 9.79
C GLY A 116 -1.46 5.32 9.96
N SER A 117 -1.98 5.35 11.19
CA SER A 117 -3.42 5.54 11.43
C SER A 117 -3.93 6.93 11.02
N ALA A 118 -3.13 7.98 11.20
CA ALA A 118 -3.47 9.32 10.71
C ALA A 118 -3.58 9.34 9.19
N TRP A 119 -2.59 8.78 8.48
CA TRP A 119 -2.61 8.69 7.02
C TRP A 119 -3.77 7.83 6.52
N PHE A 120 -3.96 6.65 7.13
CA PHE A 120 -4.98 5.68 6.76
C PHE A 120 -6.39 6.25 6.93
N ASN A 121 -6.69 6.94 8.04
CA ASN A 121 -7.99 7.60 8.20
C ASN A 121 -8.21 8.71 7.17
N GLN A 122 -7.18 9.48 6.82
CA GLN A 122 -7.30 10.56 5.84
C GLN A 122 -7.54 10.05 4.41
N HIS A 123 -6.95 8.91 4.03
CA HIS A 123 -6.99 8.40 2.66
C HIS A 123 -8.03 7.29 2.43
N ARG A 124 -8.39 6.50 3.46
CA ARG A 124 -9.43 5.44 3.34
C ARG A 124 -10.83 5.87 3.76
N THR A 125 -11.02 7.05 4.33
CA THR A 125 -12.37 7.61 4.36
C THR A 125 -12.74 7.83 2.89
N PRO A 126 -13.71 7.10 2.30
CA PRO A 126 -14.19 7.46 0.99
C PRO A 126 -14.52 8.94 1.08
N GLN A 127 -14.03 9.73 0.13
CA GLN A 127 -14.60 11.04 -0.08
C GLN A 127 -16.09 10.79 -0.34
N VAL A 128 -16.90 10.83 0.72
CA VAL A 128 -18.16 11.54 0.69
C VAL A 128 -17.75 12.93 0.27
N GLN A 129 -17.66 13.10 -1.05
CA GLN A 129 -17.75 14.37 -1.71
C GLN A 129 -19.03 14.98 -1.13
N THR A 130 -18.90 15.78 -0.07
CA THR A 130 -19.94 16.73 0.25
C THR A 130 -20.04 17.61 -1.00
N PRO A 131 -21.16 17.60 -1.73
CA PRO A 131 -21.34 18.55 -2.81
C PRO A 131 -21.12 19.94 -2.21
N GLN A 132 -20.21 20.70 -2.83
CA GLN A 132 -19.95 22.09 -2.51
C GLN A 132 -21.29 22.84 -2.63
N THR A 133 -22.01 22.97 -1.52
CA THR A 133 -23.15 23.87 -1.42
C THR A 133 -22.56 25.24 -1.12
N SER A 134 -22.27 25.99 -2.18
CA SER A 134 -22.00 27.42 -2.11
C SER A 134 -23.08 28.09 -1.26
N ALA A 135 -22.65 28.79 -0.22
CA ALA A 135 -23.49 29.32 0.85
C ALA A 135 -24.71 30.16 0.37
N PRO A 136 -25.84 30.12 1.10
CA PRO A 136 -26.95 31.06 0.89
C PRO A 136 -26.57 32.45 1.42
N ALA A 137 -26.41 33.41 0.52
CA ALA A 137 -26.20 34.81 0.89
C ALA A 137 -27.55 35.53 1.09
N ALA A 138 -27.80 35.83 2.36
CA ALA A 138 -28.44 37.04 2.89
C ALA A 138 -29.95 37.31 2.65
N THR A 139 -30.74 37.15 3.72
CA THR A 139 -31.84 38.08 4.04
C THR A 139 -31.61 38.69 5.42
N PRO A 140 -31.18 39.95 5.53
CA PRO A 140 -31.13 40.64 6.82
C PRO A 140 -32.50 41.27 7.14
N GLY A 141 -33.11 40.78 8.23
CA GLY A 141 -33.80 41.59 9.23
C GLY A 141 -35.04 42.39 8.81
N VAL A 142 -36.21 41.94 9.29
CA VAL A 142 -37.34 42.82 9.58
C VAL A 142 -37.54 42.85 11.10
N PRO A 143 -37.37 44.00 11.77
CA PRO A 143 -37.95 44.20 13.08
C PRO A 143 -39.05 45.28 13.08
N PHE A 144 -40.20 44.87 13.62
CA PHE A 144 -41.40 45.59 14.09
C PHE A 144 -42.42 46.07 13.06
#